data_AF-A0ABD6B740-F1
#
_entry.id   AF-A0ABD6B740-F1
#
_cell.length_a   1.000
_cell.length_b   1.000
_cell.length_c   1.000
_cell.angle_alpha   90.00
_cell.angle_beta   90.00
_cell.angle_gamma   90.00
#
_symmetry.space_group_name_H-M   'P 1'
#
loop_
_entity.id
_entity.type
_entity.pdbx_description
1 polymer ?
#
loop_
_entity_poly.entity_id
_entity_poly.type
_entity_poly.pdbx_seq_one_letter_code
_entity_poly.pdbx_strand_id
1 'polypeptide(L)'
;MVDPLTIGTALVAALASLFMAWAIGAGSSGSTPFAPAVGANAISVMRAGLVVGVLGFAGAVLQGQSVTEAVGSELVGGVSHTSLSATVALLAARYRST
;
A
#
# COMPACT_ATOMS: atom_id res chain seq x y z
N MET A 1 4.64 5.06 30.60
CA MET A 1 5.70 4.17 30.06
C MET A 1 5.05 3.36 28.95
N VAL A 2 5.64 3.30 27.76
CA VAL A 2 5.06 2.56 26.63
C VAL A 2 5.40 1.08 26.83
N ASP A 3 4.41 0.20 26.69
CA ASP A 3 4.61 -1.23 26.89
C ASP A 3 5.50 -1.82 25.77
N PRO A 4 6.48 -2.69 26.08
CA PRO A 4 7.36 -3.28 25.06
C PRO A 4 6.62 -4.03 23.96
N LEU A 5 5.45 -4.63 24.24
CA LEU A 5 4.62 -5.27 23.22
C LEU A 5 4.02 -4.24 22.24
N THR A 6 3.64 -3.05 22.71
CA THR A 6 3.15 -1.98 21.83
C THR A 6 4.24 -1.52 20.88
N ILE A 7 5.48 -1.39 21.35
CA ILE A 7 6.62 -1.05 20.49
C ILE A 7 6.88 -2.18 19.49
N GLY A 8 6.87 -3.43 19.95
CA GLY A 8 7.07 -4.60 19.09
C GLY A 8 6.03 -4.69 17.96
N THR A 9 4.75 -4.52 18.29
CA THR A 9 3.66 -4.55 17.30
C THR A 9 3.75 -3.38 16.32
N ALA A 10 4.08 -2.17 16.77
CA ALA A 10 4.28 -1.01 15.89
C ALA A 10 5.44 -1.23 14.91
N LEU A 11 6.54 -1.85 15.35
CA LEU A 11 7.68 -2.18 14.49
C LEU A 11 7.30 -3.19 13.41
N VAL A 12 6.60 -4.26 13.77
CA VAL A 12 6.12 -5.26 12.80
C VAL A 12 5.17 -4.62 11.79
N ALA A 13 4.23 -3.79 12.26
CA ALA A 13 3.30 -3.07 11.39
C ALA A 13 4.06 -2.15 10.42
N ALA A 14 5.01 -1.36 10.91
CA ALA A 14 5.80 -0.45 10.07
C ALA A 14 6.60 -1.20 8.99
N LEU A 15 7.23 -2.32 9.34
CA LEU A 15 7.95 -3.15 8.37
C LEU A 15 7.02 -3.77 7.32
N ALA A 16 5.86 -4.28 7.75
CA ALA A 16 4.85 -4.82 6.83
C ALA A 16 4.30 -3.74 5.90
N SER A 17 4.00 -2.54 6.41
CA SER A 17 3.55 -1.40 5.62
C SER A 17 4.62 -0.91 4.64
N LEU A 18 5.90 -0.88 5.04
CA LEU A 18 7.00 -0.52 4.16
C LEU A 18 7.15 -1.53 3.01
N PHE A 19 7.08 -2.83 3.33
CA PHE A 19 7.11 -3.89 2.33
C PHE A 19 5.93 -3.76 1.34
N MET A 20 4.73 -3.49 1.85
CA MET A 20 3.55 -3.30 1.01
C MET A 20 3.69 -2.07 0.10
N ALA A 21 4.15 -0.94 0.63
CA ALA A 21 4.40 0.27 -0.14
C ALA A 21 5.43 0.03 -1.26
N TRP A 22 6.49 -0.73 -0.97
CA TRP A 22 7.47 -1.13 -1.98
C TRP A 22 6.87 -2.06 -3.04
N ALA A 23 6.09 -3.06 -2.66
CA ALA A 23 5.45 -3.99 -3.59
C ALA A 23 4.48 -3.27 -4.54
N ILE A 24 3.66 -2.34 -4.02
CA ILE A 24 2.78 -1.47 -4.82
C ILE A 24 3.63 -0.60 -5.75
N GLY A 25 4.66 0.06 -5.22
CA GLY A 25 5.56 0.90 -6.03
C GLY A 25 6.20 0.14 -7.19
N ALA A 26 6.82 -1.00 -6.91
CA ALA A 26 7.51 -1.82 -7.92
C ALA A 26 6.53 -2.43 -8.94
N GLY A 27 5.35 -2.85 -8.50
CA GLY A 27 4.33 -3.47 -9.37
C GLY A 27 3.55 -2.48 -10.24
N SER A 28 3.29 -1.26 -9.74
CA SER A 28 2.36 -0.30 -10.38
C SER A 28 3.05 0.93 -11.00
N SER A 29 4.20 1.38 -10.47
CA SER A 29 4.71 2.73 -10.74
C SER A 29 5.71 2.81 -11.90
N GLY A 30 6.29 1.69 -12.34
CA GLY A 30 7.27 1.67 -13.43
C GLY A 30 6.67 1.46 -14.83
N SER A 31 5.49 0.85 -14.94
CA SER A 31 5.06 0.22 -16.20
C SER A 31 3.67 0.62 -16.69
N THR A 32 2.76 1.18 -15.89
CA THR A 32 1.38 1.38 -16.35
C THR A 32 1.11 2.78 -16.93
N PRO A 33 1.35 3.89 -16.21
CA PRO A 33 1.02 5.24 -16.72
C PRO A 33 1.98 5.73 -17.81
N PHE A 34 3.25 5.33 -17.75
CA PHE A 34 4.29 5.73 -18.72
C PHE A 34 4.69 4.63 -19.71
N ALA A 35 4.03 3.46 -19.70
CA ALA A 35 4.28 2.39 -20.67
C ALA A 35 4.27 2.89 -22.12
N PRO A 36 3.27 3.68 -22.56
CA PRO A 36 3.20 4.15 -23.94
C PRO A 36 4.36 5.08 -24.30
N ALA A 37 4.73 6.00 -23.40
CA ALA A 37 5.80 6.97 -23.63
C ALA A 37 7.20 6.31 -23.65
N VAL A 38 7.41 5.30 -22.79
CA VAL A 38 8.62 4.47 -22.81
C VAL A 38 8.66 3.61 -24.07
N GLY A 39 7.54 2.98 -24.43
CA GLY A 39 7.41 2.15 -25.65
C GLY A 39 7.60 2.95 -26.95
N ALA A 40 7.25 4.23 -26.95
CA ALA A 40 7.48 5.17 -28.05
C ALA A 40 8.88 5.82 -28.04
N ASN A 41 9.78 5.42 -27.13
CA ASN A 41 11.11 6.03 -26.94
C ASN A 41 11.10 7.54 -26.63
N ALA A 42 9.99 8.08 -26.12
CA ALA A 42 9.90 9.50 -25.73
C ALA A 42 10.62 9.77 -24.39
N ILE A 43 10.71 8.77 -23.51
CA ILE A 43 11.36 8.85 -22.20
C ILE A 43 11.97 7.51 -21.82
N SER A 44 13.07 7.51 -21.08
CA SER A 44 13.69 6.26 -20.61
C SER A 44 12.96 5.67 -19.40
N VAL A 45 13.08 4.35 -19.22
CA VAL A 45 12.51 3.60 -18.08
C VAL A 45 12.91 4.24 -16.74
N MET A 46 14.19 4.60 -16.58
CA MET A 46 14.68 5.19 -15.33
C MET A 46 14.05 6.56 -15.03
N ARG A 47 13.87 7.39 -16.07
CA ARG A 47 13.23 8.71 -15.90
C ARG A 47 11.73 8.57 -15.62
N ALA A 48 11.05 7.65 -16.30
CA ALA A 48 9.65 7.35 -16.02
C ALA A 48 9.47 6.87 -14.56
N GLY A 49 10.31 5.94 -14.11
CA GLY A 49 10.30 5.46 -12.72
C GLY A 49 10.54 6.56 -11.69
N LEU A 50 11.48 7.48 -11.95
CA LEU A 50 11.74 8.63 -11.07
C LEU A 50 10.54 9.59 -11.00
N VAL A 51 9.94 9.92 -12.15
CA VAL A 51 8.77 10.81 -12.21
C VAL A 51 7.60 10.21 -11.44
N VAL A 52 7.27 8.94 -11.68
CA VAL A 52 6.16 8.29 -10.96
C VAL A 52 6.49 8.11 -9.48
N GLY A 53 7.74 7.82 -9.11
CA GLY A 53 8.17 7.76 -7.72
C GLY A 53 7.91 9.07 -6.96
N VAL A 54 8.29 10.21 -7.57
CA VAL A 54 8.05 11.54 -6.98
C VAL A 54 6.55 11.86 -6.90
N LEU A 55 5.79 11.61 -7.97
CA LEU A 55 4.34 11.88 -7.98
C LEU A 55 3.58 10.96 -7.02
N GLY A 56 3.96 9.68 -6.92
CA GLY A 56 3.39 8.71 -6.00
C GLY A 56 3.68 9.07 -4.54
N PHE A 57 4.91 9.50 -4.24
CA PHE A 57 5.26 10.04 -2.93
C PHE A 57 4.46 11.30 -2.60
N ALA A 58 4.37 12.25 -3.54
CA ALA A 58 3.58 13.47 -3.35
C ALA A 58 2.09 13.15 -3.11
N GLY A 59 1.51 12.23 -3.86
CA GLY A 59 0.15 11.75 -3.65
C GLY A 59 -0.06 11.10 -2.27
N ALA A 60 0.91 10.30 -1.82
CA ALA A 60 0.88 9.70 -0.48
C ALA A 60 0.98 10.75 0.64
N VAL A 61 1.81 11.79 0.49
CA VAL A 61 1.95 12.87 1.48
C VAL A 61 0.70 13.75 1.53
N LEU A 62 0.18 14.15 0.37
CA LEU A 62 -0.94 15.08 0.28
C LEU A 62 -2.27 14.40 0.60
N GLN A 63 -2.52 13.23 0.01
CA GLN A 63 -3.82 12.56 0.06
C GLN A 63 -3.82 11.24 0.84
N GLY A 64 -2.70 10.85 1.45
CA GLY A 64 -2.60 9.58 2.20
C GLY A 64 -3.57 9.49 3.37
N GLN A 65 -3.93 10.63 4.00
CA GLN A 65 -4.91 10.65 5.10
C GLN A 65 -6.29 10.23 4.62
N SER A 66 -6.81 10.85 3.55
CA SER A 66 -8.12 10.51 2.98
C SER A 66 -8.19 9.04 2.53
N VAL A 67 -7.10 8.50 1.96
CA VAL A 67 -7.01 7.09 1.57
C VAL A 67 -7.00 6.18 2.80
N THR A 68 -6.22 6.52 3.84
CA THR A 68 -6.14 5.72 5.07
C THR A 68 -7.47 5.69 5.81
N GLU A 69 -8.19 6.82 5.83
CA GLU A 69 -9.52 6.93 6.43
C GLU A 69 -10.54 6.08 5.67
N ALA A 70 -10.57 6.17 4.33
CA ALA A 70 -11.47 5.35 3.50
C ALA A 70 -11.16 3.84 3.67
N VAL A 71 -9.89 3.45 3.64
CA VAL A 71 -9.47 2.05 3.84
C VAL A 71 -9.84 1.55 5.24
N GLY A 72 -9.68 2.39 6.27
CA GLY A 72 -9.92 2.02 7.66
C GLY A 72 -11.39 1.98 8.07
N SER A 73 -12.24 2.80 7.46
CA SER A 73 -13.64 2.97 7.88
C SER A 73 -14.65 2.44 6.86
N GLU A 74 -14.42 2.67 5.56
CA GLU A 74 -15.40 2.39 4.51
C GLU A 74 -15.33 0.94 4.01
N LEU A 75 -14.13 0.34 3.97
CA LEU A 75 -13.97 -1.06 3.54
C LEU A 75 -14.50 -2.07 4.55
N VAL A 76 -14.60 -1.69 5.82
CA VAL A 76 -15.01 -2.56 6.94
C VAL A 76 -16.46 -2.31 7.36
N GLY A 77 -17.19 -1.47 6.61
CA GLY A 77 -18.61 -1.18 6.85
C GLY A 77 -18.90 -0.57 8.23
N GLY A 78 -17.93 0.10 8.86
CA GLY A 78 -18.07 0.72 10.17
C GLY A 78 -18.28 -0.25 11.35
N VAL A 79 -18.19 -1.57 11.14
CA VAL A 79 -18.34 -2.57 12.21
C VAL A 79 -16.97 -2.89 12.81
N SER A 80 -16.85 -2.79 14.13
CA SER A 80 -15.60 -3.16 14.81
C SER A 80 -15.34 -4.66 14.68
N HIS A 81 -14.25 -5.04 14.03
CA HIS A 81 -13.78 -6.43 13.97
C HIS A 81 -12.71 -6.69 15.02
N THR A 82 -12.74 -7.88 15.62
CA THR A 82 -11.63 -8.32 16.46
C THR A 82 -10.45 -8.71 15.58
N SER A 83 -9.23 -8.59 16.09
CA SER A 83 -8.02 -8.98 15.34
C SER A 83 -8.10 -10.44 14.86
N LEU A 84 -8.74 -11.31 15.65
CA LEU A 84 -8.93 -12.71 15.32
C LEU A 84 -9.92 -12.88 14.15
N SER A 85 -11.07 -12.20 14.18
CA SER A 85 -12.05 -12.29 13.07
C SER A 85 -11.47 -11.74 11.77
N ALA A 86 -10.72 -10.63 11.83
CA ALA A 86 -10.06 -10.05 10.66
C ALA A 86 -9.02 -11.02 10.07
N THR A 87 -8.18 -11.64 10.92
CA THR A 87 -7.16 -12.60 10.47
C THR A 87 -7.79 -13.84 9.83
N VAL A 88 -8.81 -14.42 10.46
CA VAL A 88 -9.52 -15.57 9.92
C VAL A 88 -10.22 -15.23 8.59
N ALA A 89 -10.82 -14.04 8.48
CA ALA A 89 -11.45 -13.57 7.23
C ALA A 89 -10.43 -13.45 6.09
N LEU A 90 -9.25 -12.87 6.33
CA LEU A 90 -8.18 -12.77 5.33
C LEU A 90 -7.66 -14.15 4.89
N LEU A 91 -7.49 -15.09 5.84
CA LEU A 91 -7.09 -16.46 5.53
C LEU A 91 -8.18 -17.18 4.72
N ALA A 92 -9.44 -17.09 5.15
CA ALA A 92 -10.57 -17.69 4.44
C ALA A 92 -10.73 -17.13 3.01
N ALA A 93 -10.53 -15.82 2.84
CA ALA A 93 -10.56 -15.18 1.52
C ALA A 93 -9.50 -15.77 0.58
N ARG A 94 -8.28 -16.01 1.07
CA ARG A 94 -7.22 -16.68 0.30
C ARG A 94 -7.62 -18.08 -0.17
N TYR A 95 -8.38 -18.85 0.61
CA TYR A 95 -8.85 -20.18 0.22
C TYR A 95 -10.04 -20.17 -0.75
N ARG A 96 -10.79 -19.07 -0.82
CA ARG A 96 -11.93 -18.94 -1.74
C ARG A 96 -11.52 -18.47 -3.15
N SER A 97 -10.34 -17.87 -3.29
CA SER A 97 -9.83 -17.32 -4.55
C SER A 97 -9.18 -18.33 -5.51
N THR A 98 -9.32 -19.64 -5.26
CA THR A 98 -8.90 -20.75 -6.12
C THR A 98 -10.10 -21.60 -6.49
#